data_AF-A0A6N7FTC6-F1
#
_entry.id   AF-A0A6N7FTC6-F1
#
_cell.length_a   1.000
_cell.length_b   1.000
_cell.length_c   1.000
_cell.angle_alpha   90.00
_cell.angle_beta   90.00
_cell.angle_gamma   90.00
#
_symmetry.space_group_name_H-M   'P 1'
#
loop_
_entity.id
_entity.type
_entity.pdbx_description
1 polymer ?
#
loop_
_entity_poly.entity_id
_entity_poly.type
_entity_poly.pdbx_seq_one_letter_code
_entity_poly.pdbx_strand_id
1 'polypeptide(L)'
;MAESFPRLTARTRRFTLGEPRTPAIAPDGSHVLFLRSRYGTDPVTLLWALDLDGGGERLVADPERLLADRGDLPEAEKRRRERARESAAGIVGYACDHDVTVAAYALGGQLFTTDVGTGASAGLDTAPGVFDPRPGPDGGGLVAYVAGPVLRLVGAGQDRADRELAGEPAADVSWGSAEFVAAEEMGRSRGFWWAPDSSGLIVARVDNAPV
;
A
#
# COMPACT_ATOMS: atom_id res chain seq x y z
N MET A 1 -36.65 15.66 3.12
CA MET A 1 -36.98 14.50 2.26
C MET A 1 -36.01 13.38 2.58
N ALA A 2 -36.49 12.18 2.87
CA ALA A 2 -35.62 11.01 3.03
C ALA A 2 -34.93 10.70 1.70
N GLU A 3 -33.64 10.37 1.74
CA GLU A 3 -32.85 10.03 0.57
C GLU A 3 -33.28 8.67 0.01
N SER A 4 -33.35 8.52 -1.32
CA SER A 4 -33.82 7.27 -1.93
C SER A 4 -32.80 6.13 -1.75
N PHE A 5 -33.29 4.89 -1.69
CA PHE A 5 -32.45 3.70 -1.55
C PHE A 5 -31.32 3.60 -2.60
N PRO A 6 -31.55 3.86 -3.91
CA PRO A 6 -30.45 3.86 -4.89
C PRO A 6 -29.38 4.91 -4.61
N ARG A 7 -29.77 6.11 -4.15
CA ARG A 7 -28.81 7.18 -3.79
C ARG A 7 -28.01 6.81 -2.54
N LEU A 8 -28.66 6.25 -1.52
CA LEU A 8 -27.98 5.75 -0.31
C LEU A 8 -27.01 4.61 -0.65
N THR A 9 -27.43 3.66 -1.48
CA THR A 9 -26.59 2.53 -1.93
C THR A 9 -25.38 3.03 -2.71
N ALA A 10 -25.55 3.98 -3.62
CA ALA A 10 -24.43 4.57 -4.37
C ALA A 10 -23.46 5.33 -3.44
N ARG A 11 -23.97 6.19 -2.56
CA ARG A 11 -23.15 7.04 -1.68
C ARG A 11 -22.33 6.24 -0.67
N THR A 12 -22.88 5.12 -0.18
CA THR A 12 -22.24 4.26 0.82
C THR A 12 -21.46 3.09 0.22
N ARG A 13 -21.40 3.01 -1.12
CA ARG A 13 -20.88 1.86 -1.87
C ARG A 13 -21.47 0.53 -1.41
N ARG A 14 -22.80 0.45 -1.36
CA ARG A 14 -23.57 -0.71 -0.85
C ARG A 14 -23.34 -0.94 0.65
N PHE A 15 -23.25 0.15 1.41
CA PHE A 15 -23.08 0.13 2.87
C PHE A 15 -21.78 -0.54 3.36
N THR A 16 -20.74 -0.60 2.50
CA THR A 16 -19.44 -1.18 2.85
C THR A 16 -18.42 -0.14 3.32
N LEU A 17 -18.70 1.16 3.11
CA LEU A 17 -17.86 2.21 3.71
C LEU A 17 -17.98 2.15 5.22
N GLY A 18 -16.85 2.27 5.92
CA GLY A 18 -16.75 2.10 7.36
C GLY A 18 -16.57 0.65 7.83
N GLU A 19 -16.58 -0.33 6.93
CA GLU A 19 -16.25 -1.72 7.28
C GLU A 19 -14.71 -1.89 7.40
N PRO A 20 -14.19 -2.38 8.55
CA PRO A 20 -12.78 -2.75 8.67
C PRO A 20 -12.40 -3.85 7.69
N ARG A 21 -11.25 -3.72 7.03
CA ARG A 21 -10.72 -4.75 6.11
C ARG A 21 -9.21 -4.88 6.22
N THR A 22 -8.69 -5.99 5.66
CA THR A 22 -7.25 -6.28 5.62
C THR A 22 -6.61 -6.24 7.02
N PRO A 23 -7.09 -7.04 7.99
CA PRO A 23 -6.51 -7.05 9.32
C PRO A 23 -5.08 -7.63 9.30
N ALA A 24 -4.18 -7.01 10.06
CA ALA A 24 -2.87 -7.56 10.41
C ALA A 24 -2.74 -7.54 11.94
N ILE A 25 -2.46 -8.69 12.54
CA ILE A 25 -2.39 -8.84 14.00
C ILE A 25 -0.92 -8.86 14.40
N ALA A 26 -0.54 -8.00 15.34
CA ALA A 26 0.80 -8.01 15.92
C ALA A 26 1.06 -9.36 16.64
N PRO A 27 2.19 -10.04 16.41
CA PRO A 27 2.48 -11.32 17.05
C PRO A 27 2.49 -11.29 18.57
N ASP A 28 2.83 -10.13 19.16
CA ASP A 28 2.82 -9.90 20.60
C ASP A 28 1.40 -9.72 21.20
N GLY A 29 0.37 -9.64 20.35
CA GLY A 29 -1.02 -9.44 20.75
C GLY A 29 -1.33 -8.03 21.23
N SER A 30 -0.46 -7.04 21.00
CA SER A 30 -0.66 -5.67 21.47
C SER A 30 -1.69 -4.90 20.65
N HIS A 31 -1.76 -5.13 19.34
CA HIS A 31 -2.65 -4.37 18.46
C HIS A 31 -3.03 -5.10 17.16
N VAL A 32 -4.04 -4.57 16.47
CA VAL A 32 -4.48 -5.01 15.13
C VAL A 32 -4.52 -3.82 14.18
N LEU A 33 -3.78 -3.86 13.07
CA LEU A 33 -3.90 -2.90 11.97
C LEU A 33 -5.06 -3.28 11.05
N PHE A 34 -5.74 -2.27 10.50
CA PHE A 34 -6.76 -2.47 9.49
C PHE A 34 -7.02 -1.20 8.68
N LEU A 35 -7.61 -1.39 7.50
CA LEU A 35 -8.07 -0.30 6.65
C LEU A 35 -9.56 -0.02 6.89
N ARG A 36 -9.92 1.25 7.01
CA ARG A 36 -11.32 1.68 7.17
C ARG A 36 -11.49 3.14 6.77
N SER A 37 -12.63 3.49 6.20
CA SER A 37 -12.99 4.90 6.04
C SER A 37 -13.40 5.52 7.37
N ARG A 38 -13.39 6.85 7.46
CA ARG A 38 -13.71 7.55 8.72
C ARG A 38 -15.17 7.39 9.13
N TYR A 39 -16.07 7.32 8.15
CA TYR A 39 -17.51 7.11 8.34
C TYR A 39 -18.14 6.43 7.13
N GLY A 40 -19.38 5.94 7.26
CA GLY A 40 -20.09 5.13 6.25
C GLY A 40 -20.46 5.83 4.95
N THR A 41 -20.06 7.08 4.76
CA THR A 41 -20.22 7.86 3.53
C THR A 41 -18.93 8.47 3.04
N ASP A 42 -17.82 8.22 3.73
CA ASP A 42 -16.49 8.70 3.34
C ASP A 42 -15.84 7.67 2.41
N PRO A 43 -15.59 8.01 1.14
CA PRO A 43 -14.94 7.10 0.21
C PRO A 43 -13.44 6.93 0.48
N VAL A 44 -12.83 7.78 1.31
CA VAL A 44 -11.40 7.77 1.62
C VAL A 44 -11.10 6.70 2.66
N THR A 45 -10.22 5.77 2.32
CA THR A 45 -9.76 4.73 3.24
C THR A 45 -8.50 5.18 3.98
N LEU A 46 -8.47 5.00 5.30
CA LEU A 46 -7.35 5.34 6.17
C LEU A 46 -6.78 4.06 6.80
N LEU A 47 -5.57 4.15 7.37
CA LEU A 47 -4.98 3.08 8.17
C LEU A 47 -5.23 3.34 9.65
N TRP A 48 -5.75 2.32 10.33
CA TRP A 48 -6.10 2.35 11.76
C TRP A 48 -5.37 1.25 12.50
N ALA A 49 -5.23 1.43 13.81
CA ALA A 49 -4.85 0.39 14.76
C ALA A 49 -5.94 0.28 15.83
N LEU A 50 -6.22 -0.94 16.28
CA LEU A 50 -6.96 -1.24 17.50
C LEU A 50 -5.96 -1.76 18.53
N ASP A 51 -5.75 -0.99 19.60
CA ASP A 51 -4.90 -1.38 20.72
C ASP A 51 -5.69 -2.31 21.67
N LEU A 52 -5.19 -3.54 21.86
CA LEU A 52 -5.89 -4.63 22.55
C LEU A 52 -5.73 -4.60 24.07
N ASP A 53 -4.87 -3.73 24.59
CA ASP A 53 -4.65 -3.49 26.02
C ASP A 53 -5.67 -2.52 26.65
N GLY A 54 -6.69 -2.10 25.87
CA GLY A 54 -7.73 -1.17 26.29
C GLY A 54 -7.58 0.24 25.72
N GLY A 55 -6.55 0.51 24.90
CA GLY A 55 -6.35 1.79 24.22
C GLY A 55 -7.42 2.13 23.16
N GLY A 56 -8.13 1.12 22.63
CA GLY A 56 -9.19 1.33 21.64
C GLY A 56 -8.63 1.62 20.25
N GLU A 57 -9.45 2.23 19.39
CA GLU A 57 -9.05 2.50 18.01
C GLU A 57 -8.34 3.86 17.87
N ARG A 58 -7.24 3.87 17.13
CA ARG A 58 -6.49 5.08 16.79
C ARG A 58 -6.14 5.15 15.31
N LEU A 59 -6.05 6.37 14.79
CA LEU A 59 -5.66 6.63 13.42
C LEU A 59 -4.14 6.53 13.29
N VAL A 60 -3.66 5.66 12.40
CA VAL A 60 -2.22 5.42 12.15
C VAL A 60 -1.73 6.28 10.99
N ALA A 61 -2.48 6.30 9.88
CA ALA A 61 -2.12 7.10 8.71
C ALA A 61 -3.35 7.73 8.04
N ASP A 62 -3.26 9.04 7.81
CA ASP A 62 -4.29 9.84 7.14
C ASP A 62 -3.82 10.24 5.73
N PRO A 63 -4.39 9.66 4.67
CA PRO A 63 -3.94 9.93 3.30
C PRO A 63 -4.08 11.39 2.89
N GLU A 64 -5.06 12.12 3.43
CA GLU A 64 -5.24 13.53 3.09
C GLU A 64 -4.11 14.39 3.67
N ARG A 65 -3.72 14.12 4.92
CA ARG A 65 -2.60 14.81 5.58
C ARG A 65 -1.28 14.48 4.89
N LEU A 66 -1.05 13.21 4.57
CA LEU A 66 0.17 12.76 3.89
C LEU A 66 0.37 13.39 2.51
N LEU A 67 -0.71 13.60 1.77
CA LEU A 67 -0.66 14.25 0.47
C LEU A 67 -0.53 15.78 0.58
N ALA A 68 -1.09 16.40 1.63
CA ALA A 68 -0.97 17.83 1.88
C ALA A 68 0.45 18.23 2.31
N ASP A 69 1.10 17.41 3.14
CA ASP A 69 2.44 17.68 3.68
C ASP A 69 3.55 17.64 2.62
N ARG A 70 3.27 17.10 1.42
CA ARG A 70 4.21 17.07 0.28
C ARG A 70 4.26 18.38 -0.52
N GLY A 71 3.44 19.38 -0.19
CA GLY A 71 3.43 20.70 -0.85
C GLY A 71 2.65 20.76 -2.17
N ASP A 72 2.49 21.97 -2.70
CA ASP A 72 1.71 22.23 -3.93
C ASP A 72 2.37 21.56 -5.15
N LEU A 73 1.69 20.56 -5.71
CA LEU A 73 2.04 19.98 -6.99
C LEU A 73 1.66 20.97 -8.12
N PRO A 74 2.44 21.09 -9.19
CA PRO A 74 2.05 21.85 -10.37
C PRO A 74 0.67 21.42 -10.89
N GLU A 75 -0.14 22.38 -11.34
CA GLU A 75 -1.55 22.19 -11.73
C GLU A 75 -1.77 21.09 -12.79
N ALA A 76 -0.77 20.83 -13.63
CA ALA A 76 -0.77 19.75 -14.62
C ALA A 76 -0.66 18.34 -13.99
N GLU A 77 0.17 18.20 -12.96
CA GLU A 77 0.33 16.96 -12.19
C GLU A 77 -0.89 16.74 -11.27
N LYS A 78 -1.45 17.81 -10.71
CA LYS A 78 -2.72 17.77 -9.98
C LYS A 78 -3.86 17.25 -10.85
N ARG A 79 -4.00 17.77 -12.08
CA ARG A 79 -5.00 17.30 -13.07
C ARG A 79 -4.77 15.86 -13.53
N ARG A 80 -3.51 15.42 -13.67
CA ARG A 80 -3.19 14.01 -13.97
C ARG A 80 -3.60 13.10 -12.80
N ARG A 81 -3.27 13.48 -11.57
CA ARG A 81 -3.65 12.75 -10.35
C ARG A 81 -5.15 12.73 -10.13
N GLU A 82 -5.85 13.83 -10.42
CA GLU A 82 -7.32 13.91 -10.36
C GLU A 82 -8.00 12.94 -11.33
N ARG A 83 -7.45 12.74 -12.53
CA ARG A 83 -7.92 11.72 -13.46
C ARG A 83 -7.57 10.29 -13.03
N ALA A 84 -6.42 10.10 -12.38
CA ALA A 84 -6.01 8.80 -11.86
C ALA A 84 -6.74 8.36 -10.58
N ARG A 85 -7.45 9.29 -9.89
CA ARG A 85 -8.28 9.01 -8.69
C ARG A 85 -9.53 8.16 -8.97
N GLU A 86 -9.72 7.67 -10.19
CA GLU A 86 -10.95 6.99 -10.61
C GLU A 86 -11.19 5.60 -10.00
N SER A 87 -10.23 4.97 -9.28
CA SER A 87 -10.46 3.58 -8.82
C SER A 87 -10.33 3.30 -7.32
N ALA A 88 -9.75 4.17 -6.49
CA ALA A 88 -9.93 4.11 -5.03
C ALA A 88 -9.32 5.34 -4.33
N ALA A 89 -10.03 5.92 -3.37
CA ALA A 89 -9.57 7.06 -2.60
C ALA A 89 -8.89 6.59 -1.29
N GLY A 90 -7.71 7.12 -0.99
CA GLY A 90 -6.94 6.83 0.22
C GLY A 90 -6.00 5.62 0.11
N ILE A 91 -5.76 4.95 1.23
CA ILE A 91 -4.89 3.77 1.36
C ILE A 91 -5.70 2.52 1.04
N VAL A 92 -5.35 1.81 -0.03
CA VAL A 92 -6.16 0.72 -0.59
C VAL A 92 -5.64 -0.67 -0.22
N GLY A 93 -4.37 -0.73 0.13
CA GLY A 93 -3.66 -1.91 0.61
C GLY A 93 -2.39 -1.45 1.33
N TYR A 94 -1.92 -2.29 2.24
CA TYR A 94 -0.67 -2.08 2.96
C TYR A 94 -0.03 -3.45 3.24
N ALA A 95 1.23 -3.42 3.64
CA ALA A 95 1.94 -4.56 4.19
C ALA A 95 2.76 -4.12 5.40
N CYS A 96 3.07 -5.07 6.27
CA CYS A 96 3.85 -4.83 7.47
C CYS A 96 5.11 -5.69 7.54
N ASP A 97 6.04 -5.26 8.37
CA ASP A 97 7.11 -6.10 8.92
C ASP A 97 6.52 -7.23 9.80
N HIS A 98 7.37 -8.13 10.31
CA HIS A 98 6.92 -9.29 11.07
C HIS A 98 6.15 -8.88 12.34
N ASP A 99 6.67 -7.88 13.05
CA ASP A 99 6.15 -7.44 14.35
C ASP A 99 5.01 -6.41 14.22
N VAL A 100 4.62 -6.05 12.99
CA VAL A 100 3.56 -5.06 12.71
C VAL A 100 3.91 -3.69 13.30
N THR A 101 5.19 -3.34 13.32
CA THR A 101 5.67 -2.05 13.81
C THR A 101 5.81 -1.01 12.71
N VAL A 102 5.94 -1.43 11.45
CA VAL A 102 6.05 -0.58 10.27
C VAL A 102 5.03 -1.01 9.23
N ALA A 103 4.21 -0.09 8.76
CA ALA A 103 3.33 -0.30 7.61
C ALA A 103 3.86 0.41 6.37
N ALA A 104 3.92 -0.26 5.23
CA ALA A 104 4.19 0.35 3.93
C ALA A 104 2.97 0.26 3.00
N TYR A 105 2.73 1.30 2.22
CA TYR A 105 1.60 1.38 1.31
C TYR A 105 1.87 2.36 0.17
N ALA A 106 1.15 2.14 -0.94
CA ALA A 106 1.14 3.06 -2.07
C ALA A 106 0.01 4.08 -1.89
N LEU A 107 0.33 5.37 -2.05
CA LEU A 107 -0.62 6.46 -2.01
C LEU A 107 -0.27 7.49 -3.08
N GLY A 108 -1.22 7.76 -3.98
CA GLY A 108 -1.00 8.72 -5.08
C GLY A 108 0.16 8.34 -6.02
N GLY A 109 0.44 7.03 -6.16
CA GLY A 109 1.55 6.50 -6.98
C GLY A 109 2.92 6.58 -6.31
N GLN A 110 2.98 6.93 -5.02
CA GLN A 110 4.21 7.05 -4.22
C GLN A 110 4.20 6.05 -3.07
N LEU A 111 5.39 5.70 -2.57
CA LEU A 111 5.57 4.80 -1.45
C LEU A 111 5.64 5.60 -0.14
N PHE A 112 4.82 5.22 0.83
CA PHE A 112 4.89 5.72 2.20
C PHE A 112 5.16 4.58 3.17
N THR A 113 5.90 4.89 4.23
CA THR A 113 6.04 4.05 5.42
C THR A 113 5.51 4.80 6.63
N THR A 114 4.89 4.08 7.56
CA THR A 114 4.39 4.61 8.83
C THR A 114 4.86 3.73 9.97
N ASP A 115 5.50 4.33 10.96
CA ASP A 115 5.71 3.71 12.26
C ASP A 115 4.35 3.59 12.97
N VAL A 116 3.96 2.35 13.26
CA VAL A 116 2.65 2.04 13.79
C VAL A 116 2.47 2.59 15.20
N GLY A 117 3.50 2.53 16.05
CA GLY A 117 3.39 2.95 17.45
C GLY A 117 3.20 4.47 17.59
N THR A 118 3.92 5.23 16.77
CA THR A 118 3.96 6.70 16.83
C THR A 118 3.03 7.38 15.83
N GLY A 119 2.63 6.69 14.75
CA GLY A 119 1.93 7.26 13.61
C GLY A 119 2.82 8.13 12.71
N ALA A 120 4.12 8.21 12.99
CA ALA A 120 5.06 8.98 12.19
C ALA A 120 5.19 8.36 10.80
N SER A 121 4.96 9.17 9.77
CA SER A 121 4.93 8.71 8.38
C SER A 121 5.99 9.42 7.55
N ALA A 122 6.62 8.68 6.64
CA ALA A 122 7.62 9.20 5.72
C ALA A 122 7.33 8.70 4.30
N GLY A 123 7.33 9.63 3.33
CA GLY A 123 7.36 9.30 1.92
C GLY A 123 8.78 8.94 1.49
N LEU A 124 8.95 7.86 0.74
CA LEU A 124 10.25 7.46 0.19
C LEU A 124 10.39 7.94 -1.25
N ASP A 125 11.58 8.41 -1.61
CA ASP A 125 11.90 8.80 -2.97
C ASP A 125 12.09 7.54 -3.82
N THR A 126 11.12 7.30 -4.70
CA THR A 126 10.92 6.06 -5.44
C THR A 126 10.69 6.34 -6.92
N ALA A 127 10.86 5.33 -7.77
CA ALA A 127 10.39 5.39 -9.14
C ALA A 127 8.86 5.58 -9.17
N PRO A 128 8.31 6.30 -10.18
CA PRO A 128 6.89 6.57 -10.25
C PRO A 128 6.07 5.28 -10.48
N GLY A 129 4.84 5.26 -9.99
CA GLY A 129 3.91 4.14 -10.22
C GLY A 129 4.16 2.96 -9.28
N VAL A 130 4.46 3.26 -8.01
CA VAL A 130 4.67 2.25 -6.96
C VAL A 130 3.48 1.30 -6.86
N PHE A 131 3.79 0.01 -6.89
CA PHE A 131 2.86 -1.10 -6.70
C PHE A 131 3.41 -2.12 -5.70
N ASP A 132 2.51 -2.74 -4.94
CA ASP A 132 2.79 -3.78 -3.95
C ASP A 132 4.03 -3.52 -3.05
N PRO A 133 4.14 -2.38 -2.34
CA PRO A 133 5.25 -2.14 -1.44
C PRO A 133 5.21 -3.10 -0.24
N ARG A 134 6.35 -3.71 0.08
CA ARG A 134 6.51 -4.73 1.12
C ARG A 134 7.75 -4.42 1.97
N PRO A 135 7.59 -4.01 3.23
CA PRO A 135 8.73 -3.83 4.12
C PRO A 135 9.40 -5.18 4.38
N GLY A 136 10.70 -5.16 4.67
CA GLY A 136 11.45 -6.31 5.13
C GLY A 136 10.88 -6.83 6.46
N PRO A 137 10.71 -8.14 6.65
CA PRO A 137 10.14 -8.69 7.88
C PRO A 137 10.92 -8.37 9.15
N ASP A 138 12.24 -8.13 9.04
CA ASP A 138 13.13 -7.79 10.16
C ASP A 138 12.94 -6.38 10.75
N GLY A 139 12.05 -5.56 10.19
CA GLY A 139 11.85 -4.17 10.62
C GLY A 139 13.02 -3.25 10.28
N GLY A 140 13.99 -3.72 9.49
CA GLY A 140 15.25 -3.02 9.21
C GLY A 140 15.09 -1.76 8.34
N GLY A 141 13.88 -1.44 7.87
CA GLY A 141 13.55 -0.23 7.11
C GLY A 141 13.79 -0.32 5.61
N LEU A 142 14.08 -1.51 5.07
CA LEU A 142 14.05 -1.78 3.64
C LEU A 142 12.63 -2.09 3.17
N VAL A 143 12.28 -1.66 1.97
CA VAL A 143 10.99 -1.91 1.32
C VAL A 143 11.23 -2.32 -0.13
N ALA A 144 10.79 -3.52 -0.48
CA ALA A 144 10.74 -3.98 -1.87
C ALA A 144 9.40 -3.57 -2.48
N TYR A 145 9.41 -3.16 -3.74
CA TYR A 145 8.21 -2.72 -4.44
C TYR A 145 8.37 -2.89 -5.95
N VAL A 146 7.26 -2.85 -6.67
CA VAL A 146 7.25 -2.91 -8.13
C VAL A 146 7.01 -1.51 -8.70
N ALA A 147 7.72 -1.17 -9.77
CA ALA A 147 7.40 -0.03 -10.63
C ALA A 147 7.50 -0.45 -12.09
N GLY A 148 6.38 -0.45 -12.81
CA GLY A 148 6.32 -1.03 -14.16
C GLY A 148 6.69 -2.51 -14.15
N PRO A 149 7.55 -3.00 -15.07
CA PRO A 149 7.98 -4.40 -15.11
C PRO A 149 9.14 -4.73 -14.16
N VAL A 150 9.55 -3.80 -13.30
CA VAL A 150 10.80 -3.86 -12.54
C VAL A 150 10.53 -4.02 -11.05
N LEU A 151 11.22 -4.97 -10.41
CA LEU A 151 11.32 -5.06 -8.96
C LEU A 151 12.43 -4.15 -8.45
N ARG A 152 12.10 -3.35 -7.44
CA ARG A 152 12.97 -2.32 -6.87
C ARG A 152 13.08 -2.47 -5.37
N LEU A 153 14.12 -1.87 -4.81
CA LEU A 153 14.38 -1.82 -3.38
C LEU A 153 14.72 -0.39 -2.96
N VAL A 154 14.13 0.06 -1.86
CA VAL A 154 14.40 1.38 -1.25
C VAL A 154 14.41 1.24 0.27
N GLY A 155 15.02 2.17 0.98
CA GLY A 155 14.88 2.29 2.43
C GLY A 155 15.10 3.72 2.91
N ALA A 156 14.98 3.93 4.21
CA ALA A 156 15.28 5.22 4.83
C ALA A 156 16.80 5.43 4.96
N GLY A 157 17.30 6.59 4.55
CA GLY A 157 18.71 6.98 4.64
C GLY A 157 19.44 7.01 3.29
N GLN A 158 20.52 7.80 3.22
CA GLN A 158 21.26 8.04 1.96
C GLN A 158 21.86 6.77 1.36
N ASP A 159 22.28 5.82 2.19
CA ASP A 159 22.86 4.53 1.76
C ASP A 159 21.82 3.51 1.29
N ARG A 160 20.52 3.86 1.36
CA ARG A 160 19.39 3.00 0.99
C ARG A 160 18.49 3.67 -0.05
N ALA A 161 19.09 4.50 -0.89
CA ALA A 161 18.42 5.11 -2.03
C ALA A 161 17.77 4.05 -2.93
N ASP A 162 16.70 4.47 -3.62
CA ASP A 162 16.00 3.62 -4.56
C ASP A 162 16.94 3.01 -5.61
N ARG A 163 16.80 1.70 -5.81
CA ARG A 163 17.57 0.96 -6.82
C ARG A 163 16.74 -0.14 -7.45
N GLU A 164 17.03 -0.39 -8.71
CA GLU A 164 16.57 -1.59 -9.40
C GLU A 164 17.20 -2.84 -8.77
N LEU A 165 16.37 -3.83 -8.47
CA LEU A 165 16.81 -5.11 -7.94
C LEU A 165 16.73 -6.22 -9.00
N ALA A 166 15.66 -6.23 -9.80
CA ALA A 166 15.50 -7.14 -10.93
C ALA A 166 14.62 -6.50 -12.01
N GLY A 167 15.09 -6.56 -13.26
CA GLY A 167 14.42 -6.01 -14.43
C GLY A 167 15.09 -6.51 -15.71
N GLU A 168 14.35 -6.48 -16.82
CA GLU A 168 14.87 -6.83 -18.14
C GLU A 168 14.39 -5.83 -19.20
N PRO A 169 15.15 -5.61 -20.29
CA PRO A 169 14.72 -4.71 -21.37
C PRO A 169 13.53 -5.22 -22.19
N ALA A 170 13.23 -6.52 -22.15
CA ALA A 170 12.16 -7.12 -22.93
C ALA A 170 10.79 -6.65 -22.42
N ALA A 171 9.95 -6.12 -23.33
CA ALA A 171 8.69 -5.48 -22.97
C ALA A 171 7.65 -6.43 -22.36
N ASP A 172 7.69 -7.72 -22.74
CA ASP A 172 6.74 -8.74 -22.27
C ASP A 172 7.23 -9.46 -21.00
N VAL A 173 8.38 -9.06 -20.45
CA VAL A 173 8.95 -9.63 -19.24
C VAL A 173 8.69 -8.72 -18.06
N SER A 174 8.24 -9.28 -16.94
CA SER A 174 8.09 -8.56 -15.68
C SER A 174 8.66 -9.33 -14.50
N TRP A 175 9.13 -8.59 -13.50
CA TRP A 175 9.69 -9.10 -12.27
C TRP A 175 8.87 -8.64 -11.07
N GLY A 176 8.53 -9.57 -10.17
CA GLY A 176 7.85 -9.25 -8.91
C GLY A 176 6.34 -9.04 -9.02
N SER A 177 5.76 -9.12 -10.22
CA SER A 177 4.31 -9.05 -10.41
C SER A 177 3.71 -10.45 -10.63
N ALA A 178 2.45 -10.63 -10.23
CA ALA A 178 1.67 -11.77 -10.66
C ALA A 178 1.11 -11.52 -12.07
N GLU A 179 1.22 -12.53 -12.94
CA GLU A 179 0.52 -12.57 -14.21
C GLU A 179 -0.99 -12.68 -14.02
N PHE A 180 -1.75 -12.32 -15.06
CA PHE A 180 -3.22 -12.25 -15.01
C PHE A 180 -3.86 -13.53 -14.46
N VAL A 181 -3.50 -14.70 -15.01
CA VAL A 181 -4.07 -15.98 -14.58
C VAL A 181 -3.76 -16.28 -13.11
N ALA A 182 -2.56 -15.93 -12.62
CA ALA A 182 -2.25 -16.12 -11.20
C ALA A 182 -3.08 -15.22 -10.29
N ALA A 183 -3.29 -13.96 -10.68
CA ALA A 183 -4.09 -13.03 -9.90
C ALA A 183 -5.57 -13.40 -9.88
N GLU A 184 -6.14 -13.77 -11.03
CA GLU A 184 -7.58 -14.02 -11.20
C GLU A 184 -8.00 -15.45 -10.81
N GLU A 185 -7.22 -16.46 -11.20
CA GLU A 185 -7.63 -17.87 -11.10
C GLU A 185 -6.92 -18.64 -9.98
N MET A 186 -5.69 -18.22 -9.61
CA MET A 186 -4.90 -18.91 -8.57
C MET A 186 -4.97 -18.23 -7.21
N GLY A 187 -5.61 -17.06 -7.11
CA GLY A 187 -5.64 -16.25 -5.89
C GLY A 187 -4.25 -15.73 -5.46
N ARG A 188 -3.28 -15.69 -6.38
CA ARG A 188 -1.92 -15.20 -6.13
C ARG A 188 -1.78 -13.80 -6.72
N SER A 189 -2.03 -12.79 -5.89
CA SER A 189 -1.87 -11.38 -6.25
C SER A 189 -0.45 -10.83 -6.09
N ARG A 190 0.49 -11.63 -5.55
CA ARG A 190 1.89 -11.26 -5.32
C ARG A 190 2.83 -11.96 -6.29
N GLY A 191 3.94 -11.29 -6.63
CA GLY A 191 5.02 -11.87 -7.42
C GLY A 191 6.38 -11.89 -6.74
N PHE A 192 6.50 -11.50 -5.46
CA PHE A 192 7.76 -11.64 -4.72
C PHE A 192 7.53 -11.85 -3.22
N TRP A 193 8.53 -12.44 -2.55
CA TRP A 193 8.48 -12.81 -1.13
C TRP A 193 9.85 -12.64 -0.47
N TRP A 194 9.88 -11.88 0.63
CA TRP A 194 11.06 -11.69 1.45
C TRP A 194 11.49 -12.98 2.15
N ALA A 195 12.80 -13.18 2.29
CA ALA A 195 13.34 -14.05 3.32
C ALA A 195 12.95 -13.50 4.71
N PRO A 196 12.71 -14.36 5.73
CA PRO A 196 12.31 -13.90 7.06
C PRO A 196 13.29 -12.96 7.75
N ASP A 197 14.56 -13.01 7.38
CA ASP A 197 15.65 -12.16 7.90
C ASP A 197 15.95 -10.96 6.99
N SER A 198 15.08 -10.67 6.01
CA SER A 198 15.24 -9.61 5.00
C SER A 198 16.53 -9.70 4.16
N SER A 199 17.25 -10.83 4.18
CA SER A 199 18.54 -10.97 3.48
C SER A 199 18.39 -11.16 1.96
N GLY A 200 17.21 -11.55 1.50
CA GLY A 200 16.96 -11.85 0.09
C GLY A 200 15.47 -11.94 -0.25
N LEU A 201 15.20 -12.15 -1.53
CA LEU A 201 13.86 -12.21 -2.10
C LEU A 201 13.75 -13.41 -3.05
N ILE A 202 12.65 -14.14 -2.98
CA ILE A 202 12.18 -15.02 -4.06
C ILE A 202 11.27 -14.18 -4.95
N VAL A 203 11.50 -14.22 -6.26
CA VAL A 203 10.84 -13.33 -7.22
C VAL A 203 10.33 -14.15 -8.41
N ALA A 204 9.07 -13.94 -8.77
CA ALA A 204 8.51 -14.41 -10.02
C ALA A 204 9.01 -13.55 -11.17
N ARG A 205 9.66 -14.20 -12.14
CA ARG A 205 9.90 -13.67 -13.48
C ARG A 205 8.81 -14.22 -14.39
N VAL A 206 8.05 -13.33 -15.01
CA VAL A 206 6.98 -13.67 -15.95
C VAL A 206 7.39 -13.21 -17.33
N ASP A 207 7.22 -14.07 -18.33
CA ASP A 207 7.47 -13.77 -19.75
C ASP A 207 6.20 -14.09 -20.55
N ASN A 208 5.53 -13.05 -21.05
CA ASN A 208 4.28 -13.16 -21.80
C ASN A 208 4.47 -13.15 -23.31
N ALA A 209 5.70 -13.11 -23.83
CA ALA A 209 5.95 -13.13 -25.27
C ALA A 209 5.34 -14.34 -26.02
N PRO A 210 5.23 -15.56 -25.44
CA PRO A 210 4.66 -16.72 -26.13
C PRO A 210 3.14 -16.90 -25.94
N VAL A 211 2.46 -15.96 -25.29
CA VAL A 211 1.01 -16.01 -24.98
C VAL A 211 0.17 -15.52 -26.13
#